data_AF-A0A913YJA0-F1
#
_entry.id   AF-A0A913YJA0-F1
#
_cell.length_a   1.000
_cell.length_b   1.000
_cell.length_c   1.000
_cell.angle_alpha   90.00
_cell.angle_beta   90.00
_cell.angle_gamma   90.00
#
_symmetry.space_group_name_H-M   'P 1'
#
loop_
_entity.id
_entity.type
_entity.pdbx_description
1 polymer ?
#
loop_
_entity_poly.entity_id
_entity_poly.type
_entity_poly.pdbx_seq_one_letter_code
_entity_poly.pdbx_strand_id
1 'polypeptide(L)'
;MEYSHLGLLLMLIDLTGNLESPFVRDDMRNDALTGVFPAVSAEPNSVEALKFAGFDLLTLANNHLNDYKTKPVNFTVEILKNNGILPFGYNYGSLENEKPQNPATVEVNGIKIGFLGYCKTFLVKKPKPTDKNFCNCNQKRRGLDAGPAIYEKEAVTRDVKDLKSKVDVIVVFMHWGVQYLTEPTELQRHQEAHLKSLGVHAIIGSHPHVLEGHSLKQHSLVAYSLGNFLFGPKNKNWWFYDNKNPSKKKVKEFEHYVATEGKSDISLTSRILRVEINKKGVTRAAYLPLRIIQNQETKCFQTAPEKDAKWIRVCEDGDEDCLNET
;
A
#
# COMPACT_ATOMS: atom_id res chain seq x y z
N MET A 1 6.28 45.43 -13.54
CA MET A 1 7.52 44.90 -12.95
C MET A 1 7.16 44.36 -11.60
N GLU A 2 7.14 43.03 -11.44
CA GLU A 2 7.33 42.38 -10.14
C GLU A 2 7.62 40.88 -10.37
N TYR A 3 8.83 40.53 -9.93
CA TYR A 3 9.56 39.27 -9.79
C TYR A 3 8.71 37.98 -9.73
N SER A 4 8.87 37.01 -10.64
CA SER A 4 9.89 35.94 -10.65
C SER A 4 9.96 35.09 -9.37
N HIS A 5 9.59 33.81 -9.45
CA HIS A 5 10.52 32.67 -9.33
C HIS A 5 9.82 31.30 -9.22
N LEU A 6 10.30 30.37 -10.05
CA LEU A 6 10.36 28.91 -9.83
C LEU A 6 9.05 28.16 -9.52
N GLY A 7 8.29 27.85 -10.57
CA GLY A 7 7.72 26.51 -10.70
C GLY A 7 8.77 25.61 -11.34
N LEU A 8 9.72 25.11 -10.55
CA LEU A 8 10.73 24.16 -11.03
C LEU A 8 9.98 22.92 -11.57
N LEU A 9 10.11 22.71 -12.87
CA LEU A 9 9.63 21.57 -13.63
C LEU A 9 10.28 20.28 -13.08
N LEU A 10 9.61 19.58 -12.16
CA LEU A 10 9.92 18.19 -11.80
C LEU A 10 9.04 17.27 -12.64
N MET A 11 9.29 17.24 -13.95
CA MET A 11 8.95 16.07 -14.76
C MET A 11 9.82 14.91 -14.26
N LEU A 12 9.21 13.74 -14.02
CA LEU A 12 9.77 12.45 -13.56
C LEU A 12 9.46 12.10 -12.09
N ILE A 13 8.19 11.86 -11.74
CA ILE A 13 7.87 11.06 -10.54
C ILE A 13 6.67 10.16 -10.86
N ASP A 14 6.90 8.84 -10.90
CA ASP A 14 5.83 7.84 -10.79
C ASP A 14 5.39 7.77 -9.32
N LEU A 15 4.20 8.25 -8.97
CA LEU A 15 3.67 8.02 -7.62
C LEU A 15 3.00 6.63 -7.57
N THR A 16 3.42 5.80 -6.62
CA THR A 16 2.87 4.46 -6.41
C THR A 16 2.44 4.22 -4.96
N GLY A 17 1.49 3.31 -4.75
CA GLY A 17 0.98 2.96 -3.42
C GLY A 17 0.11 1.69 -3.40
N ASN A 18 -0.42 1.34 -2.24
CA ASN A 18 -1.36 0.23 -2.06
C ASN A 18 -2.79 0.76 -1.96
N LEU A 19 -3.65 0.40 -2.92
CA LEU A 19 -5.08 0.69 -2.85
C LEU A 19 -5.78 -0.45 -2.11
N GLU A 20 -5.91 -0.31 -0.79
CA GLU A 20 -6.51 -1.33 0.07
C GLU A 20 -8.03 -1.42 -0.04
N SER A 21 -8.67 -0.36 -0.54
CA SER A 21 -10.12 -0.31 -0.71
C SER A 21 -10.50 -0.59 -2.16
N PRO A 22 -11.10 -1.75 -2.49
CA PRO A 22 -11.64 -1.96 -3.83
C PRO A 22 -12.78 -0.98 -4.12
N PHE A 23 -12.95 -0.61 -5.39
CA PHE A 23 -14.10 0.18 -5.82
C PHE A 23 -15.34 -0.70 -5.88
N VAL A 24 -16.40 -0.27 -5.21
CA VAL A 24 -17.66 -1.02 -5.10
C VAL A 24 -18.82 -0.10 -5.40
N ARG A 25 -19.64 -0.45 -6.40
CA ARG A 25 -20.94 0.18 -6.64
C ARG A 25 -22.01 -0.40 -5.75
N ASP A 26 -23.12 0.32 -5.58
CA ASP A 26 -24.25 -0.15 -4.77
C ASP A 26 -24.78 -1.53 -5.20
N ASP A 27 -24.81 -1.82 -6.51
CA ASP A 27 -25.26 -3.12 -7.04
C ASP A 27 -24.33 -4.30 -6.69
N MET A 28 -23.12 -4.02 -6.19
CA MET A 28 -22.12 -5.00 -5.80
C MET A 28 -22.04 -5.18 -4.27
N ARG A 29 -22.66 -4.29 -3.48
CA ARG A 29 -22.54 -4.32 -2.01
C ARG A 29 -23.13 -5.60 -1.39
N ASN A 30 -24.13 -6.18 -2.04
CA ASN A 30 -24.76 -7.43 -1.61
C ASN A 30 -23.83 -8.66 -1.74
N ASP A 31 -22.72 -8.54 -2.49
CA ASP A 31 -21.75 -9.61 -2.66
C ASP A 31 -20.70 -9.70 -1.54
N ALA A 32 -20.80 -8.83 -0.52
CA ALA A 32 -19.90 -8.82 0.63
C ALA A 32 -19.70 -10.23 1.23
N LEU A 33 -18.46 -10.57 1.57
CA LEU A 33 -18.14 -11.80 2.28
C LEU A 33 -18.81 -11.79 3.66
N THR A 34 -19.61 -12.82 3.94
CA THR A 34 -20.30 -12.97 5.23
C THR A 34 -19.32 -13.37 6.32
N GLY A 35 -19.43 -12.76 7.51
CA GLY A 35 -18.62 -13.11 8.69
C GLY A 35 -17.18 -12.58 8.66
N VAL A 36 -16.82 -11.83 7.61
CA VAL A 36 -15.56 -11.09 7.49
C VAL A 36 -15.80 -9.63 7.90
N PHE A 37 -14.95 -9.11 8.78
CA PHE A 37 -15.05 -7.72 9.22
C PHE A 37 -13.67 -7.12 9.55
N PRO A 38 -13.38 -5.85 9.17
CA PRO A 38 -14.22 -4.97 8.35
C PRO A 38 -14.25 -5.39 6.87
N ALA A 39 -15.38 -5.13 6.21
CA ALA A 39 -15.49 -5.15 4.76
C ALA A 39 -15.21 -3.74 4.23
N VAL A 40 -14.12 -3.58 3.49
CA VAL A 40 -13.60 -2.28 3.05
C VAL A 40 -13.98 -2.05 1.59
N SER A 41 -14.42 -0.83 1.28
CA SER A 41 -14.78 -0.41 -0.07
C SER A 41 -14.57 1.09 -0.25
N ALA A 42 -14.27 1.50 -1.48
CA ALA A 42 -14.26 2.89 -1.91
C ALA A 42 -15.39 3.16 -2.92
N GLU A 43 -15.91 4.40 -2.91
CA GLU A 43 -16.82 4.88 -3.94
C GLU A 43 -16.07 5.02 -5.27
N PRO A 44 -16.64 4.60 -6.42
CA PRO A 44 -15.94 4.66 -7.71
C PRO A 44 -15.38 6.03 -8.07
N ASN A 45 -16.11 7.10 -7.74
CA ASN A 45 -15.71 8.47 -8.02
C ASN A 45 -14.46 8.91 -7.26
N SER A 46 -14.03 8.19 -6.21
CA SER A 46 -12.80 8.54 -5.49
C SER A 46 -11.53 8.24 -6.32
N VAL A 47 -11.64 7.58 -7.48
CA VAL A 47 -10.54 7.48 -8.44
C VAL A 47 -10.02 8.85 -8.89
N GLU A 48 -10.89 9.85 -8.99
CA GLU A 48 -10.46 11.22 -9.36
C GLU A 48 -9.52 11.82 -8.33
N ALA A 49 -9.69 11.48 -7.05
CA ALA A 49 -8.75 11.91 -6.01
C ALA A 49 -7.38 11.23 -6.15
N LEU A 50 -7.35 9.96 -6.60
CA LEU A 50 -6.09 9.25 -6.85
C LEU A 50 -5.32 9.86 -8.02
N LYS A 51 -6.02 10.16 -9.12
CA LYS A 51 -5.43 10.87 -10.27
C LYS A 51 -4.94 12.26 -9.89
N PHE A 52 -5.77 12.99 -9.14
CA PHE A 52 -5.44 14.32 -8.68
C PHE A 52 -4.20 14.33 -7.76
N ALA A 53 -4.05 13.30 -6.92
CA ALA A 53 -2.86 13.10 -6.10
C ALA A 53 -1.61 12.70 -6.91
N GLY A 54 -1.78 12.36 -8.19
CA GLY A 54 -0.70 12.01 -9.11
C GLY A 54 -0.31 10.54 -9.09
N PHE A 55 -1.16 9.62 -8.59
CA PHE A 55 -0.86 8.19 -8.64
C PHE A 55 -0.85 7.67 -10.07
N ASP A 56 0.31 7.17 -10.52
CA ASP A 56 0.48 6.55 -11.83
C ASP A 56 0.32 5.02 -11.75
N LEU A 57 0.68 4.42 -10.62
CA LEU A 57 0.57 2.98 -10.38
C LEU A 57 -0.04 2.68 -9.01
N LEU A 58 -0.82 1.61 -8.91
CA LEU A 58 -1.35 1.15 -7.62
C LEU A 58 -1.31 -0.38 -7.54
N THR A 59 -0.76 -0.90 -6.43
CA THR A 59 -0.90 -2.32 -6.13
C THR A 59 -2.29 -2.58 -5.54
N LEU A 60 -2.87 -3.71 -5.94
CA LEU A 60 -4.10 -4.26 -5.38
C LEU A 60 -3.83 -5.52 -4.54
N ALA A 61 -2.56 -5.84 -4.27
CA ALA A 61 -2.15 -7.07 -3.60
C ALA A 61 -2.38 -7.03 -2.09
N ASN A 62 -3.61 -6.82 -1.64
CA ASN A 62 -3.96 -6.68 -0.23
C ASN A 62 -5.12 -7.58 0.19
N ASN A 63 -5.31 -7.71 1.50
CA ASN A 63 -6.30 -8.62 2.09
C ASN A 63 -7.74 -8.11 1.94
N HIS A 64 -7.99 -6.92 1.41
CA HIS A 64 -9.32 -6.33 1.30
C HIS A 64 -9.87 -6.34 -0.12
N LEU A 65 -9.02 -6.60 -1.13
CA LEU A 65 -9.43 -6.64 -2.54
C LEU A 65 -10.64 -7.58 -2.80
N ASN A 66 -10.75 -8.70 -2.08
CA ASN A 66 -11.84 -9.66 -2.22
C ASN A 66 -12.98 -9.53 -1.21
N ASP A 67 -13.05 -8.45 -0.43
CA ASP A 67 -14.13 -8.26 0.56
C ASP A 67 -15.54 -8.36 -0.04
N TYR A 68 -15.66 -8.04 -1.33
CA TYR A 68 -16.89 -8.14 -2.11
C TYR A 68 -16.77 -9.11 -3.30
N LYS A 69 -15.90 -10.13 -3.19
CA LYS A 69 -15.69 -11.20 -4.17
C LYS A 69 -15.13 -10.72 -5.53
N THR A 70 -15.24 -11.53 -6.58
CA THR A 70 -14.60 -11.33 -7.90
C THR A 70 -15.05 -10.08 -8.65
N LYS A 71 -16.36 -9.74 -8.62
CA LYS A 71 -16.93 -8.70 -9.49
C LYS A 71 -16.30 -7.30 -9.20
N PRO A 72 -16.15 -6.86 -7.94
CA PRO A 72 -15.45 -5.62 -7.61
C PRO A 72 -13.96 -5.61 -7.90
N VAL A 73 -13.28 -6.77 -7.89
CA VAL A 73 -11.86 -6.84 -8.31
C VAL A 73 -11.73 -6.43 -9.77
N ASN A 74 -12.53 -7.05 -10.65
CA ASN A 74 -12.50 -6.76 -12.08
C ASN A 74 -12.86 -5.30 -12.35
N PHE A 75 -13.89 -4.80 -11.65
CA PHE A 75 -14.33 -3.42 -11.76
C PHE A 75 -13.28 -2.41 -11.25
N THR A 76 -12.56 -2.73 -10.17
CA THR A 76 -11.47 -1.90 -9.65
C THR A 76 -10.34 -1.79 -10.66
N VAL A 77 -9.94 -2.90 -11.26
CA VAL A 77 -8.92 -2.94 -12.32
C VAL A 77 -9.34 -2.09 -13.53
N GLU A 78 -10.59 -2.21 -13.96
CA GLU A 78 -11.15 -1.43 -15.07
C GLU A 78 -11.15 0.07 -14.78
N ILE A 79 -11.64 0.49 -13.61
CA ILE A 79 -11.66 1.91 -13.20
C ILE A 79 -10.27 2.51 -13.22
N LEU A 80 -9.28 1.82 -12.65
CA LEU A 80 -7.90 2.34 -12.60
C LEU A 80 -7.33 2.52 -14.01
N LYS A 81 -7.45 1.49 -14.86
CA LYS A 81 -6.97 1.54 -16.24
C LYS A 81 -7.64 2.64 -17.07
N ASN A 82 -8.97 2.76 -16.98
CA ASN A 82 -9.73 3.79 -17.70
C ASN A 82 -9.35 5.22 -17.26
N ASN A 83 -8.71 5.35 -16.10
CA ASN A 83 -8.27 6.60 -15.53
C ASN A 83 -6.76 6.85 -15.62
N GLY A 84 -6.04 6.03 -16.40
CA GLY A 84 -4.61 6.18 -16.63
C GLY A 84 -3.73 5.70 -15.49
N ILE A 85 -4.30 5.03 -14.48
CA ILE A 85 -3.55 4.43 -13.36
C ILE A 85 -3.29 2.96 -13.69
N LEU A 86 -2.04 2.51 -13.59
CA LEU A 86 -1.65 1.13 -13.86
C LEU A 86 -1.83 0.26 -12.61
N PRO A 87 -2.83 -0.64 -12.55
CA PRO A 87 -2.96 -1.59 -11.47
C PRO A 87 -1.98 -2.75 -11.62
N PHE A 88 -1.44 -3.24 -10.51
CA PHE A 88 -0.64 -4.47 -10.44
C PHE A 88 -0.93 -5.25 -9.15
N GLY A 89 -0.32 -6.43 -8.97
CA GLY A 89 -0.49 -7.20 -7.73
C GLY A 89 -1.80 -7.98 -7.63
N TYR A 90 -2.49 -8.24 -8.75
CA TYR A 90 -3.71 -9.03 -8.82
C TYR A 90 -3.58 -10.13 -9.87
N ASN A 91 -4.39 -11.18 -9.73
CA ASN A 91 -4.43 -12.31 -10.65
C ASN A 91 -5.86 -12.71 -10.98
N TYR A 92 -6.07 -13.12 -12.23
CA TYR A 92 -7.26 -13.85 -12.68
C TYR A 92 -7.05 -15.36 -12.54
N GLY A 93 -8.15 -16.10 -12.40
CA GLY A 93 -8.17 -17.53 -12.09
C GLY A 93 -8.28 -17.83 -10.60
N SER A 94 -8.63 -19.08 -10.30
CA SER A 94 -8.70 -19.58 -8.93
C SER A 94 -7.30 -19.69 -8.31
N LEU A 95 -7.26 -19.71 -6.98
CA LEU A 95 -6.01 -19.85 -6.22
C LEU A 95 -5.21 -21.10 -6.61
N GLU A 96 -5.90 -22.19 -6.95
CA GLU A 96 -5.32 -23.48 -7.34
C GLU A 96 -4.74 -23.48 -8.77
N ASN A 97 -5.15 -22.53 -9.61
CA ASN A 97 -4.72 -22.44 -11.01
C ASN A 97 -4.40 -20.98 -11.37
N GLU A 98 -3.71 -20.29 -10.47
CA GLU A 98 -3.32 -18.91 -10.67
C GLU A 98 -2.28 -18.79 -11.79
N LYS A 99 -2.60 -17.96 -12.77
CA LYS A 99 -1.64 -17.60 -13.82
C LYS A 99 -0.54 -16.69 -13.25
N PRO A 100 0.63 -16.62 -13.91
CA PRO A 100 1.62 -15.59 -13.60
C PRO A 100 0.99 -14.19 -13.62
N GLN A 101 1.47 -13.33 -12.72
CA GLN A 101 1.05 -11.94 -12.73
C GLN A 101 1.41 -11.27 -14.05
N ASN A 102 0.57 -10.34 -14.48
CA ASN A 102 0.97 -9.32 -15.44
C ASN A 102 1.61 -8.16 -14.65
N PRO A 103 2.95 -8.05 -14.60
CA PRO A 103 3.60 -6.96 -13.89
C PRO A 103 3.26 -5.62 -14.56
N ALA A 104 3.13 -4.56 -13.76
CA ALA A 104 3.21 -3.23 -14.34
C ALA A 104 4.67 -2.94 -14.70
N THR A 105 4.91 -2.30 -15.83
CA THR A 105 6.26 -1.92 -16.26
C THR A 105 6.21 -0.50 -16.78
N VAL A 106 7.17 0.31 -16.32
CA VAL A 106 7.35 1.70 -16.76
C VAL A 106 8.81 1.89 -17.18
N GLU A 107 9.05 2.87 -18.04
CA GLU A 107 10.39 3.26 -18.43
C GLU A 107 10.60 4.75 -18.13
N VAL A 108 11.58 5.03 -17.28
CA VAL A 108 11.88 6.37 -16.80
C VAL A 108 13.36 6.62 -17.03
N ASN A 109 13.70 7.66 -17.81
CA ASN A 109 15.09 8.00 -18.16
C ASN A 109 15.90 6.82 -18.73
N GLY A 110 15.25 5.95 -19.53
CA GLY A 110 15.90 4.77 -20.13
C GLY A 110 16.20 3.64 -19.14
N ILE A 111 15.57 3.65 -17.96
CA ILE A 111 15.58 2.57 -16.97
C ILE A 111 14.20 1.93 -16.97
N LYS A 112 14.12 0.63 -17.28
CA LYS A 112 12.88 -0.15 -17.21
C LYS A 112 12.67 -0.67 -15.80
N ILE A 113 11.52 -0.38 -15.21
CA ILE A 113 11.16 -0.76 -13.85
C ILE A 113 9.95 -1.68 -13.93
N GLY A 114 10.07 -2.87 -13.37
CA GLY A 114 8.98 -3.83 -13.25
C GLY A 114 8.43 -3.89 -11.83
N PHE A 115 7.10 -3.89 -11.70
CA PHE A 115 6.38 -3.92 -10.45
C PHE A 115 5.56 -5.20 -10.30
N LEU A 116 5.74 -5.87 -9.16
CA LEU A 116 4.94 -7.01 -8.73
C LEU A 116 4.34 -6.70 -7.35
N GLY A 117 3.21 -7.32 -7.02
CA GLY A 117 2.59 -7.20 -5.71
C GLY A 117 2.19 -8.56 -5.15
N TYR A 118 2.30 -8.76 -3.85
CA TYR A 118 1.81 -9.98 -3.20
C TYR A 118 1.17 -9.72 -1.83
N CYS A 119 0.14 -10.51 -1.53
CA CYS A 119 -0.54 -10.52 -0.25
C CYS A 119 -0.17 -11.77 0.56
N LYS A 120 0.23 -11.58 1.82
CA LYS A 120 0.45 -12.65 2.80
C LYS A 120 0.25 -12.15 4.22
N THR A 121 -1.01 -12.01 4.60
CA THR A 121 -1.38 -11.72 5.98
C THR A 121 -1.59 -13.02 6.75
N PHE A 122 -1.36 -13.00 8.07
CA PHE A 122 -1.63 -14.14 8.93
C PHE A 122 -2.14 -13.68 10.28
N LEU A 123 -2.84 -14.59 10.97
CA LEU A 123 -3.30 -14.36 12.33
C LEU A 123 -2.26 -14.85 13.33
N VAL A 124 -1.93 -14.02 14.31
CA VAL A 124 -1.06 -14.39 15.44
C VAL A 124 -1.73 -15.43 16.35
N LYS A 125 -3.07 -15.55 16.33
CA LYS A 125 -3.84 -16.51 17.14
C LYS A 125 -4.77 -17.35 16.28
N LYS A 126 -4.92 -18.64 16.61
CA LYS A 126 -5.99 -19.48 16.05
C LYS A 126 -7.33 -18.87 16.47
N PRO A 127 -8.23 -18.51 15.52
CA PRO A 127 -9.53 -17.96 15.88
C PRO A 127 -10.33 -19.00 16.67
N LYS A 128 -10.95 -18.57 17.77
CA LYS A 128 -11.98 -19.36 18.46
C LYS A 128 -13.25 -19.39 17.59
N PRO A 129 -14.14 -20.39 17.76
CA PRO A 129 -15.41 -20.45 17.02
C PRO A 129 -16.32 -19.21 17.20
N THR A 130 -16.07 -18.42 18.25
CA THR A 130 -16.80 -17.19 18.58
C THR A 130 -16.14 -15.92 18.04
N ASP A 131 -14.90 -16.01 17.55
CA ASP A 131 -14.18 -14.85 17.06
C ASP A 131 -14.76 -14.46 15.69
N LYS A 132 -14.97 -13.15 15.46
CA LYS A 132 -15.21 -12.67 14.10
C LYS A 132 -14.04 -13.11 13.23
N ASN A 133 -14.31 -13.81 12.14
CA ASN A 133 -13.27 -14.42 11.32
C ASN A 133 -12.51 -13.32 10.58
N PHE A 134 -11.35 -12.94 11.12
CA PHE A 134 -10.36 -12.25 10.33
C PHE A 134 -9.81 -13.25 9.31
N CYS A 135 -10.16 -13.03 8.04
CA CYS A 135 -9.71 -13.90 6.96
C CYS A 135 -8.42 -13.32 6.37
N ASN A 136 -7.40 -14.17 6.23
CA ASN A 136 -6.21 -13.81 5.48
C ASN A 136 -6.50 -13.76 3.97
N CYS A 137 -5.51 -13.28 3.19
CA CYS A 137 -5.62 -13.16 1.74
C CYS A 137 -6.10 -14.46 1.06
N ASN A 138 -5.50 -15.61 1.44
CA ASN A 138 -5.81 -16.92 0.85
C ASN A 138 -7.26 -17.35 1.16
N GLN A 139 -7.71 -17.13 2.39
CA GLN A 139 -9.07 -17.49 2.83
C GLN A 139 -10.14 -16.68 2.07
N LYS A 140 -9.92 -15.38 1.90
CA LYS A 140 -10.87 -14.52 1.15
C LYS A 140 -10.87 -14.80 -0.35
N ARG A 141 -9.73 -15.20 -0.90
CA ARG A 141 -9.58 -15.52 -2.34
C ARG A 141 -10.14 -16.89 -2.71
N ARG A 142 -10.25 -17.82 -1.77
CA ARG A 142 -10.64 -19.21 -2.04
C ARG A 142 -12.01 -19.29 -2.72
N GLY A 143 -12.07 -20.03 -3.83
CA GLY A 143 -13.30 -20.20 -4.62
C GLY A 143 -13.71 -18.98 -5.45
N LEU A 144 -12.82 -18.00 -5.62
CA LEU A 144 -13.02 -16.83 -6.48
C LEU A 144 -12.13 -16.91 -7.73
N ASP A 145 -12.55 -16.23 -8.80
CA ASP A 145 -11.86 -16.24 -10.10
C ASP A 145 -10.94 -15.03 -10.32
N ALA A 146 -10.86 -14.12 -9.35
CA ALA A 146 -9.90 -13.01 -9.35
C ALA A 146 -9.67 -12.50 -7.93
N GLY A 147 -8.50 -11.91 -7.69
CA GLY A 147 -8.14 -11.40 -6.37
C GLY A 147 -6.70 -10.88 -6.29
N PRO A 148 -6.16 -10.66 -5.07
CA PRO A 148 -4.78 -10.25 -4.88
C PRO A 148 -3.85 -11.40 -5.22
N ALA A 149 -2.74 -11.14 -5.89
CA ALA A 149 -1.73 -12.17 -6.09
C ALA A 149 -1.21 -12.61 -4.71
N ILE A 150 -1.16 -13.91 -4.47
CA ILE A 150 -0.78 -14.46 -3.17
C ILE A 150 0.72 -14.75 -3.14
N TYR A 151 1.38 -14.40 -2.03
CA TYR A 151 2.77 -14.82 -1.85
C TYR A 151 2.80 -16.33 -1.56
N GLU A 152 3.21 -17.09 -2.57
CA GLU A 152 3.72 -18.44 -2.42
C GLU A 152 5.11 -18.50 -3.07
N LYS A 153 6.04 -19.24 -2.44
CA LYS A 153 7.46 -19.19 -2.78
C LYS A 153 7.71 -19.49 -4.26
N GLU A 154 7.01 -20.48 -4.80
CA GLU A 154 7.11 -20.95 -6.17
C GLU A 154 6.54 -19.94 -7.16
N ALA A 155 5.38 -19.35 -6.85
CA ALA A 155 4.73 -18.33 -7.67
C ALA A 155 5.61 -17.07 -7.78
N VAL A 156 6.12 -16.59 -6.65
CA VAL A 156 7.02 -15.43 -6.59
C VAL A 156 8.32 -15.70 -7.36
N THR A 157 8.91 -16.89 -7.17
CA THR A 157 10.15 -17.28 -7.86
C THR A 157 9.97 -17.27 -9.37
N ARG A 158 8.86 -17.84 -9.86
CA ARG A 158 8.52 -17.85 -11.29
C ARG A 158 8.36 -16.43 -11.82
N ASP A 159 7.47 -15.65 -11.21
CA ASP A 159 7.11 -14.32 -11.70
C ASP A 159 8.32 -13.35 -11.69
N VAL A 160 9.15 -13.38 -10.64
CA VAL A 160 10.37 -12.56 -10.57
C VAL A 160 11.40 -12.99 -11.61
N LYS A 161 11.62 -14.30 -11.82
CA LYS A 161 12.56 -14.78 -12.84
C LYS A 161 12.11 -14.41 -14.25
N ASP A 162 10.82 -14.52 -14.52
CA ASP A 162 10.23 -14.18 -15.82
C ASP A 162 10.32 -12.67 -16.11
N LEU A 163 10.26 -11.83 -15.07
CA LEU A 163 10.39 -10.39 -15.17
C LEU A 163 11.85 -9.93 -15.30
N LYS A 164 12.79 -10.62 -14.66
CA LYS A 164 14.21 -10.24 -14.57
C LYS A 164 14.91 -10.02 -15.91
N SER A 165 14.49 -10.72 -16.97
CA SER A 165 15.06 -10.54 -18.32
C SER A 165 14.49 -9.35 -19.08
N LYS A 166 13.45 -8.70 -18.57
CA LYS A 166 12.64 -7.69 -19.27
C LYS A 166 12.81 -6.27 -18.73
N VAL A 167 13.38 -6.13 -17.54
CA VAL A 167 13.51 -4.86 -16.81
C VAL A 167 14.89 -4.73 -16.16
N ASP A 168 15.32 -3.48 -15.92
CA ASP A 168 16.57 -3.19 -15.21
C ASP A 168 16.37 -3.26 -13.68
N VAL A 169 15.24 -2.78 -13.18
CA VAL A 169 14.91 -2.70 -11.75
C VAL A 169 13.60 -3.45 -11.47
N ILE A 170 13.55 -4.19 -10.36
CA ILE A 170 12.36 -4.92 -9.91
C ILE A 170 11.95 -4.38 -8.54
N VAL A 171 10.71 -3.92 -8.44
CA VAL A 171 10.07 -3.46 -7.22
C VAL A 171 8.95 -4.43 -6.85
N VAL A 172 8.96 -4.93 -5.62
CA VAL A 172 7.92 -5.83 -5.10
C VAL A 172 7.19 -5.15 -3.95
N PHE A 173 5.88 -4.99 -4.10
CA PHE A 173 5.00 -4.56 -3.03
C PHE A 173 4.51 -5.76 -2.22
N MET A 174 4.62 -5.70 -0.91
CA MET A 174 4.19 -6.74 0.01
C MET A 174 3.11 -6.21 0.94
N HIS A 175 1.99 -6.92 1.03
CA HIS A 175 0.96 -6.67 2.03
C HIS A 175 0.97 -7.81 3.04
N TRP A 176 1.65 -7.61 4.16
CA TRP A 176 2.17 -8.68 5.03
C TRP A 176 2.34 -8.26 6.49
N GLY A 177 2.79 -9.19 7.34
CA GLY A 177 3.02 -8.89 8.75
C GLY A 177 1.73 -8.83 9.55
N VAL A 178 1.77 -8.10 10.66
CA VAL A 178 0.71 -8.06 11.66
C VAL A 178 0.33 -6.61 11.94
N GLN A 179 -0.97 -6.32 11.95
CA GLN A 179 -1.48 -4.98 12.27
C GLN A 179 -0.93 -4.47 13.61
N TYR A 180 -0.45 -3.23 13.59
CA TYR A 180 0.06 -2.44 14.72
C TYR A 180 1.33 -2.97 15.39
N LEU A 181 1.98 -3.99 14.82
CA LEU A 181 3.32 -4.37 15.26
C LEU A 181 4.33 -3.41 14.64
N THR A 182 5.21 -2.84 15.46
CA THR A 182 6.22 -1.86 15.03
C THR A 182 7.51 -2.50 14.55
N GLU A 183 7.66 -3.81 14.76
CA GLU A 183 8.83 -4.59 14.39
C GLU A 183 8.44 -5.70 13.41
N PRO A 184 9.23 -5.90 12.33
CA PRO A 184 8.91 -6.92 11.35
C PRO A 184 9.05 -8.32 11.94
N THR A 185 8.09 -9.18 11.61
CA THR A 185 8.04 -10.58 12.04
C THR A 185 9.10 -11.44 11.34
N GLU A 186 9.45 -12.58 11.95
CA GLU A 186 10.35 -13.57 11.34
C GLU A 186 9.89 -14.02 9.94
N LEU A 187 8.58 -14.15 9.72
CA LEU A 187 8.06 -14.49 8.41
C LEU A 187 8.36 -13.38 7.38
N GLN A 188 8.17 -12.10 7.74
CA GLN A 188 8.54 -10.99 6.86
C GLN A 188 10.04 -11.00 6.54
N ARG A 189 10.91 -11.26 7.53
CA ARG A 189 12.37 -11.37 7.32
C ARG A 189 12.73 -12.53 6.38
N HIS A 190 12.07 -13.69 6.52
CA HIS A 190 12.26 -14.82 5.62
C HIS A 190 11.81 -14.51 4.18
N GLN A 191 10.67 -13.83 4.03
CA GLN A 191 10.14 -13.43 2.73
C GLN A 191 11.01 -12.37 2.06
N GLU A 192 11.53 -11.41 2.84
CA GLU A 192 12.51 -10.42 2.40
C GLU A 192 13.78 -11.10 1.88
N ALA A 193 14.39 -12.00 2.68
CA ALA A 193 15.59 -12.71 2.29
C ALA A 193 15.40 -13.52 1.00
N HIS A 194 14.24 -14.16 0.85
CA HIS A 194 13.89 -14.86 -0.38
C HIS A 194 13.79 -13.91 -1.58
N LEU A 195 13.07 -12.78 -1.47
CA LEU A 195 12.94 -11.79 -2.54
C LEU A 195 14.31 -11.19 -2.92
N LYS A 196 15.14 -10.85 -1.94
CA LYS A 196 16.53 -10.40 -2.15
C LYS A 196 17.35 -11.44 -2.91
N SER A 197 17.25 -12.72 -2.55
CA SER A 197 17.96 -13.80 -3.26
C SER A 197 17.59 -13.94 -4.74
N LEU A 198 16.39 -13.48 -5.14
CA LEU A 198 15.95 -13.50 -6.54
C LEU A 198 16.49 -12.30 -7.35
N GLY A 199 17.04 -11.29 -6.67
CA GLY A 199 17.52 -10.04 -7.26
C GLY A 199 16.45 -8.94 -7.30
N VAL A 200 15.54 -8.92 -6.32
CA VAL A 200 14.61 -7.80 -6.13
C VAL A 200 15.36 -6.59 -5.57
N HIS A 201 15.17 -5.43 -6.18
CA HIS A 201 15.90 -4.20 -5.87
C HIS A 201 15.18 -3.33 -4.84
N ALA A 202 13.84 -3.38 -4.77
CA ALA A 202 13.09 -2.72 -3.71
C ALA A 202 11.92 -3.59 -3.24
N ILE A 203 11.78 -3.74 -1.93
CA ILE A 203 10.67 -4.43 -1.26
C ILE A 203 9.92 -3.40 -0.43
N ILE A 204 8.68 -3.09 -0.82
CA ILE A 204 7.87 -2.04 -0.21
C ILE A 204 6.67 -2.66 0.49
N GLY A 205 6.66 -2.60 1.82
CA GLY A 205 5.66 -3.24 2.65
C GLY A 205 4.51 -2.33 3.06
N SER A 206 3.37 -2.96 3.35
CA SER A 206 2.14 -2.39 3.90
C SER A 206 1.40 -3.45 4.71
N HIS A 207 0.25 -3.09 5.32
CA HIS A 207 -0.62 -3.88 6.21
C HIS A 207 -0.47 -3.62 7.72
N PRO A 208 0.73 -3.43 8.30
CA PRO A 208 0.85 -3.14 9.73
C PRO A 208 0.15 -1.85 10.17
N HIS A 209 -0.20 -0.95 9.24
CA HIS A 209 -0.78 0.38 9.50
C HIS A 209 0.09 1.32 10.35
N VAL A 210 1.27 0.85 10.76
CA VAL A 210 2.33 1.59 11.41
C VAL A 210 3.59 1.45 10.59
N LEU A 211 4.56 2.32 10.83
CA LEU A 211 5.88 2.19 10.23
C LEU A 211 6.63 1.07 10.91
N GLU A 212 7.32 0.28 10.09
CA GLU A 212 8.29 -0.71 10.54
C GLU A 212 9.68 -0.33 10.02
N GLY A 213 10.69 -1.07 10.46
CA GLY A 213 12.07 -0.88 10.05
C GLY A 213 12.27 -0.85 8.52
N HIS A 214 13.38 -0.25 8.12
CA HIS A 214 13.81 -0.16 6.73
C HIS A 214 15.32 -0.35 6.64
N SER A 215 15.82 -0.78 5.49
CA SER A 215 17.27 -0.80 5.24
C SER A 215 17.56 -0.73 3.75
N LEU A 216 18.65 -0.07 3.39
CA LEU A 216 19.22 -0.08 2.04
C LEU A 216 20.60 -0.73 2.09
N LYS A 217 20.72 -1.92 1.51
CA LYS A 217 21.97 -2.68 1.49
C LYS A 217 22.29 -3.15 0.09
N GLN A 218 23.52 -2.93 -0.39
CA GLN A 218 23.98 -3.38 -1.71
C GLN A 218 22.98 -3.11 -2.87
N HIS A 219 22.43 -1.91 -2.94
CA HIS A 219 21.40 -1.50 -3.92
C HIS A 219 20.02 -2.17 -3.80
N SER A 220 19.77 -2.87 -2.69
CA SER A 220 18.48 -3.49 -2.36
C SER A 220 17.85 -2.79 -1.16
N LEU A 221 16.72 -2.13 -1.41
CA LEU A 221 15.90 -1.48 -0.38
C LEU A 221 14.85 -2.45 0.18
N VAL A 222 14.68 -2.46 1.49
CA VAL A 222 13.47 -2.94 2.14
C VAL A 222 12.88 -1.82 3.00
N ALA A 223 11.58 -1.58 2.87
CA ALA A 223 10.79 -0.85 3.84
C ALA A 223 9.68 -1.78 4.29
N TYR A 224 9.74 -2.33 5.51
CA TYR A 224 8.85 -3.41 5.94
C TYR A 224 7.39 -2.99 6.06
N SER A 225 7.14 -1.73 6.40
CA SER A 225 5.84 -1.09 6.30
C SER A 225 6.00 0.41 6.16
N LEU A 226 5.32 1.01 5.18
CA LEU A 226 5.22 2.47 5.04
C LEU A 226 4.16 3.09 5.96
N GLY A 227 3.38 2.26 6.68
CA GLY A 227 2.24 2.73 7.46
C GLY A 227 1.11 3.27 6.59
N ASN A 228 0.22 4.05 7.21
CA ASN A 228 -0.89 4.70 6.51
C ASN A 228 -0.43 6.02 5.88
N PHE A 229 -0.80 6.25 4.62
CA PHE A 229 -0.55 7.52 3.93
C PHE A 229 -1.67 8.54 4.20
N LEU A 230 -2.90 8.20 3.81
CA LEU A 230 -4.11 8.96 4.10
C LEU A 230 -5.19 7.98 4.58
N PHE A 231 -5.52 8.05 5.86
CA PHE A 231 -6.64 7.31 6.43
C PHE A 231 -7.72 8.34 6.78
N GLY A 232 -8.82 8.34 6.03
CA GLY A 232 -9.81 9.40 6.16
C GLY A 232 -10.54 9.36 7.51
N PRO A 233 -10.78 10.50 8.17
CA PRO A 233 -11.93 10.65 9.05
C PRO A 233 -13.11 11.22 8.30
N LYS A 234 -14.30 10.75 8.69
CA LYS A 234 -15.62 11.43 8.68
C LYS A 234 -16.69 10.47 8.19
N ASN A 235 -17.28 9.73 9.11
CA ASN A 235 -18.72 9.77 9.38
C ASN A 235 -19.03 8.84 10.56
N LYS A 236 -20.07 9.17 11.34
CA LYS A 236 -20.61 8.35 12.43
C LYS A 236 -21.15 7.03 11.88
N ASN A 237 -20.28 6.13 11.50
CA ASN A 237 -20.67 4.84 10.96
C ASN A 237 -20.52 3.82 12.07
N TRP A 238 -21.67 3.51 12.69
CA TRP A 238 -21.86 2.49 13.72
C TRP A 238 -21.22 1.13 13.37
N TRP A 239 -20.98 0.89 12.08
CA TRP A 239 -20.33 -0.29 11.54
C TRP A 239 -18.89 -0.51 12.03
N PHE A 240 -18.12 0.54 12.39
CA PHE A 240 -16.76 0.38 12.93
C PHE A 240 -16.72 -0.18 14.36
N TYR A 241 -17.87 -0.36 15.00
CA TYR A 241 -17.98 -0.86 16.36
C TYR A 241 -18.56 -2.28 16.35
N ASP A 242 -17.84 -3.22 16.97
CA ASP A 242 -18.27 -4.61 17.16
C ASP A 242 -19.65 -4.72 17.86
N ASN A 243 -20.01 -3.69 18.62
CA ASN A 243 -21.29 -3.51 19.28
C ASN A 243 -22.19 -2.57 18.46
N LYS A 244 -23.43 -2.99 18.14
CA LYS A 244 -24.43 -2.15 17.44
C LYS A 244 -24.82 -0.87 18.22
N ASN A 245 -24.47 -0.79 19.52
CA ASN A 245 -24.62 0.40 20.38
C ASN A 245 -23.35 0.62 21.23
N PRO A 246 -22.26 1.14 20.66
CA PRO A 246 -21.03 1.42 21.41
C PRO A 246 -21.29 2.51 22.48
N SER A 247 -20.58 2.43 23.61
CA SER A 247 -20.70 3.48 24.64
C SER A 247 -20.16 4.80 24.08
N LYS A 248 -20.77 5.93 24.49
CA LYS A 248 -20.33 7.28 24.09
C LYS A 248 -18.84 7.52 24.36
N LYS A 249 -18.26 6.87 25.38
CA LYS A 249 -16.83 6.94 25.71
C LYS A 249 -15.96 6.24 24.65
N LYS A 250 -16.30 5.02 24.23
CA LYS A 250 -15.55 4.29 23.18
C LYS A 250 -15.65 4.96 21.82
N VAL A 251 -16.82 5.52 21.51
CA VAL A 251 -17.02 6.36 20.33
C VAL A 251 -16.07 7.55 20.38
N LYS A 252 -16.04 8.28 21.50
CA LYS A 252 -15.16 9.44 21.70
C LYS A 252 -13.66 9.10 21.66
N GLU A 253 -13.25 7.97 22.21
CA GLU A 253 -11.85 7.50 22.20
C GLU A 253 -11.40 7.08 20.79
N PHE A 254 -12.25 6.36 20.05
CA PHE A 254 -11.97 5.99 18.66
C PHE A 254 -12.01 7.22 17.75
N GLU A 255 -13.01 8.09 17.90
CA GLU A 255 -13.09 9.39 17.21
C GLU A 255 -11.85 10.24 17.50
N HIS A 256 -11.33 10.27 18.72
CA HIS A 256 -10.09 10.98 19.04
C HIS A 256 -8.85 10.36 18.37
N TYR A 257 -8.82 9.03 18.22
CA TYR A 257 -7.73 8.31 17.55
C TYR A 257 -7.73 8.48 16.02
N VAL A 258 -8.91 8.66 15.40
CA VAL A 258 -9.06 8.74 13.93
C VAL A 258 -9.43 10.12 13.39
N ALA A 259 -9.77 11.11 14.21
CA ALA A 259 -10.29 12.41 13.74
C ALA A 259 -9.20 13.44 13.45
N THR A 260 -9.27 14.04 12.25
CA THR A 260 -8.46 15.21 11.91
C THR A 260 -9.17 16.51 12.23
N GLU A 261 -8.63 17.34 13.12
CA GLU A 261 -9.11 18.71 13.37
C GLU A 261 -8.65 19.74 12.31
N GLY A 262 -7.92 19.31 11.26
CA GLY A 262 -7.61 20.14 10.09
C GLY A 262 -6.59 21.28 10.28
N LYS A 263 -6.39 21.76 11.52
CA LYS A 263 -5.44 22.85 11.82
C LYS A 263 -4.28 22.42 12.74
N SER A 264 -4.50 21.44 13.60
CA SER A 264 -3.55 20.99 14.64
C SER A 264 -3.61 19.49 14.88
N ASP A 265 -3.89 18.71 13.85
CA ASP A 265 -3.99 17.27 13.96
C ASP A 265 -2.77 16.56 13.36
N ILE A 266 -2.20 15.68 14.18
CA ILE A 266 -1.05 14.83 13.86
C ILE A 266 -1.40 13.71 12.88
N SER A 267 -2.68 13.34 12.73
CA SER A 267 -3.09 12.32 11.76
C SER A 267 -3.08 12.82 10.31
N LEU A 268 -2.90 14.14 10.11
CA LEU A 268 -2.56 14.74 8.82
C LEU A 268 -1.05 14.77 8.54
N THR A 269 -0.20 14.42 9.52
CA THR A 269 1.22 14.19 9.28
C THR A 269 1.38 12.83 8.60
N SER A 270 2.00 12.86 7.44
CA SER A 270 2.24 11.70 6.61
C SER A 270 3.69 11.74 6.12
N ARG A 271 4.09 10.76 5.33
CA ARG A 271 5.39 10.76 4.67
C ARG A 271 5.32 10.04 3.34
N ILE A 272 6.16 10.47 2.41
CA ILE A 272 6.43 9.74 1.17
C ILE A 272 7.86 9.24 1.23
N LEU A 273 8.06 7.97 0.88
CA LEU A 273 9.38 7.41 0.63
C LEU A 273 9.80 7.75 -0.79
N ARG A 274 10.80 8.62 -0.94
CA ARG A 274 11.47 8.85 -2.23
C ARG A 274 12.55 7.79 -2.41
N VAL A 275 12.54 7.13 -3.56
CA VAL A 275 13.54 6.15 -3.96
C VAL A 275 14.22 6.63 -5.24
N GLU A 276 15.54 6.76 -5.20
CA GLU A 276 16.36 7.05 -6.37
C GLU A 276 17.00 5.74 -6.85
N ILE A 277 16.99 5.53 -8.17
CA ILE A 277 17.42 4.27 -8.79
C ILE A 277 18.36 4.52 -9.96
N ASN A 278 19.17 3.51 -10.27
CA ASN A 278 19.87 3.36 -11.54
C ASN A 278 19.68 1.91 -12.07
N LYS A 279 20.34 1.55 -13.17
CA LYS A 279 20.24 0.19 -13.75
C LYS A 279 20.75 -0.95 -12.87
N LYS A 280 21.45 -0.65 -11.77
CA LYS A 280 21.94 -1.63 -10.79
C LYS A 280 21.02 -1.79 -9.58
N GLY A 281 20.00 -0.94 -9.43
CA GLY A 281 19.07 -0.95 -8.30
C GLY A 281 18.92 0.40 -7.62
N VAL A 282 18.60 0.36 -6.33
CA VAL A 282 18.37 1.55 -5.51
C VAL A 282 19.70 2.21 -5.15
N THR A 283 19.82 3.50 -5.40
CA THR A 283 21.03 4.28 -5.04
C THR A 283 20.83 5.10 -3.78
N ARG A 284 19.59 5.50 -3.49
CA ARG A 284 19.25 6.30 -2.32
C ARG A 284 17.78 6.12 -1.98
N ALA A 285 17.47 6.18 -0.68
CA ALA A 285 16.09 6.26 -0.22
C ALA A 285 15.98 7.22 0.97
N ALA A 286 14.93 8.03 0.98
CA ALA A 286 14.68 8.95 2.08
C ALA A 286 13.18 9.27 2.19
N TYR A 287 12.70 9.42 3.42
CA TYR A 287 11.35 9.88 3.69
C TYR A 287 11.30 11.41 3.67
N LEU A 288 10.29 11.95 3.01
CA LEU A 288 9.88 13.33 3.11
C LEU A 288 8.66 13.40 4.04
N PRO A 289 8.77 14.04 5.22
CA PRO A 289 7.60 14.39 6.02
C PRO A 289 6.68 15.33 5.24
N LEU A 290 5.39 15.01 5.25
CA LEU A 290 4.36 15.76 4.56
C LEU A 290 3.23 16.06 5.53
N ARG A 291 2.49 17.12 5.22
CA ARG A 291 1.19 17.37 5.80
C ARG A 291 0.12 17.28 4.73
N ILE A 292 -0.94 16.54 5.01
CA ILE A 292 -2.12 16.52 4.16
C ILE A 292 -2.96 17.73 4.54
N ILE A 293 -3.04 18.70 3.64
CA ILE A 293 -3.78 19.95 3.82
C ILE A 293 -5.04 19.94 2.96
N GLN A 294 -6.14 20.45 3.50
CA GLN A 294 -7.33 20.67 2.69
C GLN A 294 -7.16 21.99 1.93
N ASN A 295 -7.17 21.92 0.61
CA ASN A 295 -7.22 23.09 -0.25
C ASN A 295 -8.51 23.86 0.01
N GLN A 296 -8.40 25.16 0.33
CA GLN A 296 -9.53 25.96 0.80
C GLN A 296 -10.56 26.23 -0.31
N GLU A 297 -10.14 26.25 -1.57
CA GLU A 297 -11.00 26.54 -2.73
C GLU A 297 -11.71 25.27 -3.22
N THR A 298 -10.95 24.22 -3.47
CA THR A 298 -11.48 22.96 -4.04
C THR A 298 -12.06 22.02 -2.99
N LYS A 299 -11.77 22.26 -1.70
CA LYS A 299 -12.06 21.36 -0.58
C LYS A 299 -11.40 19.97 -0.71
N CYS A 300 -10.53 19.75 -1.68
CA CYS A 300 -9.76 18.52 -1.87
C CYS A 300 -8.55 18.49 -0.94
N PHE A 301 -8.11 17.28 -0.55
CA PHE A 301 -6.85 17.10 0.18
C PHE A 301 -5.66 17.14 -0.79
N GLN A 302 -4.59 17.82 -0.38
CA GLN A 302 -3.33 17.97 -1.10
C GLN A 302 -2.18 17.73 -0.13
N THR A 303 -1.14 17.02 -0.57
CA THR A 303 0.10 16.94 0.21
C THR A 303 0.91 18.22 0.04
N ALA A 304 1.40 18.76 1.16
CA ALA A 304 2.43 19.77 1.17
C ALA A 304 3.59 19.28 2.05
N PRO A 305 4.86 19.52 1.68
CA PRO A 305 5.97 19.33 2.60
C PRO A 305 5.72 20.07 3.91
N GLU A 306 6.08 19.47 5.04
CA GLU A 306 6.07 20.23 6.29
C GLU A 306 7.01 21.44 6.19
N LYS A 307 6.65 22.54 6.87
CA LYS A 307 7.49 23.73 6.88
C LYS A 307 8.85 23.35 7.48
N ASP A 308 9.93 23.67 6.77
CA ASP A 308 11.31 23.33 7.14
C ASP A 308 11.58 21.82 7.23
N ALA A 309 10.80 20.98 6.51
CA ALA A 309 10.95 19.54 6.49
C ALA A 309 12.37 19.11 6.10
N LYS A 310 12.98 18.29 6.96
CA LYS A 310 14.25 17.61 6.67
C LYS A 310 13.96 16.22 6.14
N TRP A 311 14.73 15.81 5.13
CA TRP A 311 14.71 14.44 4.65
C TRP A 311 15.20 13.49 5.74
N ILE A 312 14.41 12.46 6.04
CA ILE A 312 14.80 11.38 6.96
C ILE A 312 15.42 10.28 6.11
N ARG A 313 16.72 10.03 6.28
CA ARG A 313 17.43 9.03 5.47
C ARG A 313 17.02 7.61 5.88
N VAL A 314 17.02 6.70 4.92
CA VAL A 314 16.94 5.25 5.18
C VAL A 314 18.32 4.77 5.61
N CYS A 315 18.42 3.96 6.68
CA CYS A 315 19.70 3.44 7.14
C CYS A 315 20.41 2.60 6.06
N GLU A 316 21.68 2.92 5.80
CA GLU A 316 22.55 2.28 4.80
C GLU A 316 23.56 1.31 5.44
N ASP A 317 24.29 0.54 4.62
CA ASP A 317 25.36 -0.33 5.11
C ASP A 317 26.48 0.48 5.81
N GLY A 318 26.76 0.14 7.08
CA GLY A 318 27.81 0.78 7.88
C GLY A 318 27.38 2.05 8.62
N ASP A 319 26.09 2.40 8.59
CA ASP A 319 25.56 3.59 9.28
C ASP A 319 25.35 3.30 10.79
N GLU A 320 26.42 3.42 11.59
CA GLU A 320 26.40 3.16 13.04
C GLU A 320 25.49 4.13 13.81
N ASP A 321 25.35 5.38 13.33
CA ASP A 321 24.52 6.41 13.94
C ASP A 321 23.01 6.12 13.76
N CYS A 322 22.64 5.47 12.65
CA CYS A 322 21.26 5.14 12.32
C CYS A 322 20.70 3.98 13.17
N LEU A 323 21.57 3.16 13.77
CA LEU A 323 21.21 2.06 14.67
C LEU A 323 20.87 2.51 16.11
N ASN A 324 21.20 3.76 16.46
CA ASN A 324 21.05 4.29 17.81
C ASN A 324 19.86 5.26 17.96
N GLU A 325 19.17 5.63 16.88
CA GLU A 325 18.04 6.58 16.87
C GLU A 325 16.65 5.95 16.63
N THR A 326 16.53 4.61 16.58
CA THR A 326 15.23 3.90 16.47
C THR A 326 14.61 3.56 17.81
#